data_AF-A0A649UDA9-F1
#
_entry.id   AF-A0A649UDA9-F1
#
_cell.length_a   1.000
_cell.length_b   1.000
_cell.length_c   1.000
_cell.angle_alpha   90.00
_cell.angle_beta   90.00
_cell.angle_gamma   90.00
#
_symmetry.space_group_name_H-M   'P 1'
#
loop_
_entity.id
_entity.type
_entity.pdbx_description
1 polymer ?
#
loop_
_entity_poly.entity_id
_entity_poly.type
_entity_poly.pdbx_seq_one_letter_code
_entity_poly.pdbx_strand_id
1 'polypeptide(L)'
;IAAGTGEFEAGISKDGQTREHALLAYTLGVKQLIVAINKMDTTKWSEDRFNEIIKETSNFIKKVGYNPKQVAFVPISGFNGDNMLTASSNCPWYKGWKKEIKGGEVTGKTLLEAIDAIEPPKRPTDKPLRLPLQDVYKIGGIGTVPVGRIETGILKPGMVVTFAPSNVTTEVKSVEMHHEQLTEGMPGDNVGFNVKNVSVKEIRRGNVAGDSKNDPPLGAASFTAQVIVLNHPGQVGAGYAPVLDCHTAHIACKFSEILEKIDRRTGKSVESNPKFIKSGDAAIVK
;
A
#
# COMPACT_ATOMS: atom_id res chain seq x y z
N ILE A 1 -14.00 6.99 -9.76
CA ILE A 1 -13.86 7.83 -10.99
C ILE A 1 -15.16 8.59 -11.18
N ALA A 2 -15.14 9.89 -11.46
CA ALA A 2 -16.37 10.64 -11.73
C ALA A 2 -16.83 10.46 -13.19
N ALA A 3 -18.13 10.34 -13.41
CA ALA A 3 -18.70 10.08 -14.72
C ALA A 3 -18.99 11.34 -15.55
N GLY A 4 -19.14 12.49 -14.90
CA GLY A 4 -19.46 13.76 -15.55
C GLY A 4 -18.48 14.12 -16.66
N THR A 5 -18.98 14.70 -17.74
CA THR A 5 -18.16 15.24 -18.84
C THR A 5 -17.27 16.36 -18.31
N GLY A 6 -15.99 16.33 -18.65
CA GLY A 6 -14.96 17.23 -18.12
C GLY A 6 -14.34 16.72 -16.81
N GLU A 7 -15.15 16.19 -15.89
CA GLU A 7 -14.64 15.64 -14.62
C GLU A 7 -13.82 14.36 -14.83
N PHE A 8 -14.32 13.45 -15.67
CA PHE A 8 -13.62 12.22 -16.02
C PHE A 8 -12.27 12.54 -16.69
N GLU A 9 -12.31 13.36 -17.73
CA GLU A 9 -11.17 13.71 -18.56
C GLU A 9 -10.09 14.44 -17.75
N ALA A 10 -10.48 15.34 -16.84
CA ALA A 10 -9.56 15.97 -15.89
C ALA A 10 -8.89 14.93 -14.98
N GLY A 11 -9.68 13.99 -14.44
CA GLY A 11 -9.19 12.94 -13.55
C GLY A 11 -8.22 11.95 -14.20
N ILE A 12 -8.43 11.64 -15.49
CA ILE A 12 -7.57 10.74 -16.28
C ILE A 12 -6.57 11.49 -17.17
N SER A 13 -6.40 12.80 -17.00
CA SER A 13 -5.38 13.57 -17.71
C SER A 13 -3.97 13.16 -17.28
N LYS A 14 -2.94 13.68 -17.95
CA LYS A 14 -1.54 13.38 -17.60
C LYS A 14 -1.20 13.80 -16.17
N ASP A 15 -1.74 14.94 -15.74
CA ASP A 15 -1.56 15.51 -14.40
C ASP A 15 -2.72 15.12 -13.45
N GLY A 16 -3.59 14.22 -13.90
CA GLY A 16 -4.77 13.76 -13.17
C GLY A 16 -4.41 12.76 -12.07
N GLN A 17 -4.93 13.01 -10.87
CA GLN A 17 -4.68 12.20 -9.66
C GLN A 17 -5.12 10.74 -9.79
N THR A 18 -6.12 10.43 -10.62
CA THR A 18 -6.56 9.03 -10.83
C THR A 18 -5.42 8.18 -11.37
N ARG A 19 -4.56 8.76 -12.22
CA ARG A 19 -3.44 8.01 -12.79
C ARG A 19 -2.35 7.76 -11.79
N GLU A 20 -2.02 8.78 -11.03
CA GLU A 20 -1.01 8.75 -9.99
C GLU A 20 -1.36 7.74 -8.90
N HIS A 21 -2.60 7.78 -8.39
CA HIS A 21 -3.06 6.82 -7.38
C HIS A 21 -3.03 5.38 -7.85
N ALA A 22 -3.44 5.10 -9.10
CA ALA A 22 -3.39 3.74 -9.64
C ALA A 22 -1.94 3.23 -9.77
N LEU A 23 -1.02 4.09 -10.23
CA LEU A 23 0.41 3.77 -10.33
C LEU A 23 1.03 3.52 -8.95
N LEU A 24 0.74 4.37 -7.98
CA LEU A 24 1.18 4.22 -6.59
C LEU A 24 0.70 2.90 -5.99
N ALA A 25 -0.60 2.62 -6.06
CA ALA A 25 -1.18 1.38 -5.56
C ALA A 25 -0.51 0.14 -6.18
N TYR A 26 -0.30 0.15 -7.50
CA TYR A 26 0.32 -1.00 -8.19
C TYR A 26 1.78 -1.22 -7.78
N THR A 27 2.52 -0.12 -7.63
CA THR A 27 3.93 -0.09 -7.21
C THR A 27 4.09 -0.58 -5.77
N LEU A 28 3.14 -0.23 -4.88
CA LEU A 28 3.08 -0.70 -3.50
C LEU A 28 2.61 -2.16 -3.37
N GLY A 29 2.35 -2.84 -4.49
CA GLY A 29 1.95 -4.25 -4.48
C GLY A 29 0.45 -4.49 -4.26
N VAL A 30 -0.39 -3.45 -4.30
CA VAL A 30 -1.85 -3.62 -4.33
C VAL A 30 -2.23 -4.18 -5.69
N LYS A 31 -2.55 -5.48 -5.73
CA LYS A 31 -2.88 -6.18 -6.99
C LYS A 31 -4.38 -6.34 -7.26
N GLN A 32 -5.22 -6.11 -6.25
CA GLN A 32 -6.67 -6.14 -6.39
C GLN A 32 -7.21 -4.71 -6.46
N LEU A 33 -7.98 -4.42 -7.52
CA LEU A 33 -8.52 -3.09 -7.79
C LEU A 33 -10.01 -3.20 -8.09
N ILE A 34 -10.79 -2.26 -7.55
CA ILE A 34 -12.20 -2.05 -7.88
C ILE A 34 -12.33 -0.63 -8.42
N VAL A 35 -13.08 -0.46 -9.50
CA VAL A 35 -13.34 0.86 -10.09
C VAL A 35 -14.82 1.18 -9.94
N ALA A 36 -15.12 2.07 -8.99
CA ALA A 36 -16.44 2.67 -8.88
C ALA A 36 -16.53 3.89 -9.81
N ILE A 37 -17.48 3.86 -10.75
CA ILE A 37 -17.80 4.96 -11.66
C ILE A 37 -18.94 5.75 -11.00
N ASN A 38 -18.56 6.81 -10.31
CA ASN A 38 -19.42 7.64 -9.46
C ASN A 38 -20.06 8.79 -10.23
N LYS A 39 -21.12 9.38 -9.66
CA LYS A 39 -21.93 10.45 -10.24
C LYS A 39 -22.65 10.04 -11.53
N MET A 40 -23.09 8.78 -11.65
CA MET A 40 -23.86 8.32 -12.82
C MET A 40 -25.22 9.02 -12.96
N ASP A 41 -25.74 9.59 -11.88
CA ASP A 41 -26.93 10.44 -11.88
C ASP A 41 -26.74 11.71 -12.73
N THR A 42 -25.54 12.31 -12.76
CA THR A 42 -25.27 13.52 -13.55
C THR A 42 -25.17 13.24 -15.05
N THR A 43 -24.96 11.98 -15.43
CA THR A 43 -24.93 11.52 -16.82
C THR A 43 -26.23 10.81 -17.22
N LYS A 44 -27.30 10.98 -16.43
CA LYS A 44 -28.62 10.36 -16.64
C LYS A 44 -28.53 8.85 -16.82
N TRP A 45 -27.60 8.20 -16.10
CA TRP A 45 -27.37 6.75 -16.17
C TRP A 45 -27.11 6.24 -17.60
N SER A 46 -26.41 7.02 -18.42
CA SER A 46 -26.07 6.64 -19.80
C SER A 46 -25.15 5.41 -19.86
N GLU A 47 -25.61 4.36 -20.54
CA GLU A 47 -24.83 3.15 -20.82
C GLU A 47 -23.60 3.45 -21.70
N ASP A 48 -23.77 4.30 -22.73
CA ASP A 48 -22.68 4.69 -23.62
C ASP A 48 -21.54 5.40 -22.86
N ARG A 49 -21.89 6.33 -21.97
CA ARG A 49 -20.90 7.04 -21.14
C ARG A 49 -20.20 6.08 -20.18
N PHE A 50 -20.93 5.14 -19.59
CA PHE A 50 -20.34 4.11 -18.73
C PHE A 50 -19.35 3.24 -19.49
N ASN A 51 -19.72 2.76 -20.69
CA ASN A 51 -18.87 1.93 -21.54
C ASN A 51 -17.63 2.67 -22.05
N GLU A 52 -17.77 3.96 -22.39
CA GLU A 52 -16.64 4.84 -22.72
C GLU A 52 -15.64 4.93 -21.57
N ILE A 53 -16.12 5.22 -20.35
CA ILE A 53 -15.28 5.33 -19.15
C ILE A 53 -14.59 4.00 -18.86
N ILE A 54 -15.29 2.86 -18.97
CA ILE A 54 -14.68 1.53 -18.80
C ILE A 54 -13.55 1.33 -19.80
N LYS A 55 -13.78 1.63 -21.08
CA LYS A 55 -12.78 1.43 -22.13
C LYS A 55 -11.52 2.23 -21.86
N GLU A 56 -11.66 3.53 -21.59
CA GLU A 56 -10.53 4.41 -21.30
C GLU A 56 -9.82 4.04 -20.00
N THR A 57 -10.57 3.74 -18.94
CA THR A 57 -10.00 3.32 -17.65
C THR A 57 -9.28 1.98 -17.78
N SER A 58 -9.85 1.02 -18.51
CA SER A 58 -9.24 -0.29 -18.76
C SER A 58 -7.92 -0.16 -19.52
N ASN A 59 -7.87 0.68 -20.55
CA ASN A 59 -6.65 0.98 -21.29
C ASN A 59 -5.59 1.62 -20.37
N PHE A 60 -6.01 2.51 -19.49
CA PHE A 60 -5.13 3.19 -18.56
C PHE A 60 -4.56 2.22 -17.52
N ILE A 61 -5.39 1.48 -16.78
CA ILE A 61 -4.93 0.55 -15.73
C ILE A 61 -4.10 -0.60 -16.31
N LYS A 62 -4.36 -1.01 -17.56
CA LYS A 62 -3.51 -1.96 -18.30
C LYS A 62 -2.12 -1.42 -18.57
N LYS A 63 -1.97 -0.11 -18.84
CA LYS A 63 -0.65 0.54 -18.99
C LYS A 63 0.08 0.64 -17.65
N VAL A 64 -0.64 0.78 -16.54
CA VAL A 64 -0.07 0.74 -15.18
C VAL A 64 0.44 -0.67 -14.85
N GLY A 65 -0.32 -1.70 -15.20
CA GLY A 65 0.07 -3.10 -15.00
C GLY A 65 -1.04 -4.00 -14.48
N TYR A 66 -2.21 -3.46 -14.15
CA TYR A 66 -3.38 -4.27 -13.78
C TYR A 66 -3.91 -5.04 -14.99
N ASN A 67 -4.52 -6.20 -14.73
CA ASN A 67 -5.34 -6.89 -15.72
C ASN A 67 -6.79 -6.42 -15.62
N PRO A 68 -7.35 -5.68 -16.61
CA PRO A 68 -8.71 -5.15 -16.52
C PRO A 68 -9.79 -6.22 -16.34
N LYS A 69 -9.53 -7.46 -16.76
CA LYS A 69 -10.45 -8.59 -16.56
C LYS A 69 -10.63 -8.99 -15.09
N GLN A 70 -9.68 -8.64 -14.23
CA GLN A 70 -9.73 -8.91 -12.79
C GLN A 70 -10.32 -7.75 -11.99
N VAL A 71 -10.80 -6.71 -12.67
CA VAL A 71 -11.26 -5.47 -12.05
C VAL A 71 -12.77 -5.36 -12.21
N ALA A 72 -13.48 -5.22 -11.09
CA ALA A 72 -14.90 -4.93 -11.11
C ALA A 72 -15.14 -3.44 -11.43
N PHE A 73 -16.00 -3.18 -12.42
CA PHE A 73 -16.46 -1.83 -12.76
C PHE A 73 -17.92 -1.66 -12.32
N VAL A 74 -18.15 -0.77 -11.35
CA VAL A 74 -19.47 -0.59 -10.73
C VAL A 74 -19.98 0.82 -11.00
N PRO A 75 -21.10 1.02 -11.73
CA PRO A 75 -21.73 2.33 -11.87
C PRO A 75 -22.47 2.65 -10.58
N ILE A 76 -22.13 3.75 -9.92
CA ILE A 76 -22.72 4.14 -8.64
C ILE A 76 -23.15 5.62 -8.65
N SER A 77 -24.04 5.97 -7.72
CA SER A 77 -24.18 7.33 -7.23
C SER A 77 -23.93 7.32 -5.73
N GLY A 78 -22.77 7.82 -5.31
CA GLY A 78 -22.44 7.90 -3.88
C GLY A 78 -23.37 8.84 -3.11
N PHE A 79 -23.97 9.83 -3.79
CA PHE A 79 -24.90 10.78 -3.17
C PHE A 79 -26.28 10.17 -2.97
N ASN A 80 -26.80 9.44 -3.97
CA ASN A 80 -28.15 8.86 -3.92
C ASN A 80 -28.18 7.41 -3.39
N GLY A 81 -27.01 6.77 -3.23
CA GLY A 81 -26.88 5.40 -2.73
C GLY A 81 -27.02 4.30 -3.77
N ASP A 82 -27.24 4.65 -5.04
CA ASP A 82 -27.41 3.68 -6.14
C ASP A 82 -26.22 2.74 -6.30
N ASN A 83 -26.49 1.43 -6.35
CA ASN A 83 -25.50 0.34 -6.45
C ASN A 83 -24.42 0.37 -5.35
N MET A 84 -24.62 1.09 -4.24
CA MET A 84 -23.70 1.04 -3.09
C MET A 84 -23.92 -0.24 -2.29
N LEU A 85 -25.12 -0.41 -1.75
CA LEU A 85 -25.55 -1.56 -0.94
C LEU A 85 -26.62 -2.39 -1.66
N THR A 86 -27.50 -1.72 -2.40
CA THR A 86 -28.62 -2.33 -3.13
C THR A 86 -28.54 -1.97 -4.61
N ALA A 87 -28.99 -2.88 -5.47
CA ALA A 87 -29.03 -2.63 -6.90
C ALA A 87 -29.97 -1.46 -7.24
N SER A 88 -29.54 -0.59 -8.14
CA SER A 88 -30.31 0.56 -8.62
C SER A 88 -31.33 0.15 -9.67
N SER A 89 -32.52 0.75 -9.61
CA SER A 89 -33.52 0.68 -10.67
C SER A 89 -33.26 1.67 -11.81
N ASN A 90 -32.34 2.63 -11.63
CA ASN A 90 -32.09 3.72 -12.59
C ASN A 90 -31.25 3.29 -13.80
N CYS A 91 -30.61 2.12 -13.73
CA CYS A 91 -29.78 1.56 -14.81
C CYS A 91 -30.20 0.13 -15.18
N PRO A 92 -31.37 -0.08 -15.83
CA PRO A 92 -31.87 -1.42 -16.18
C PRO A 92 -30.99 -2.18 -17.18
N TRP A 93 -30.16 -1.44 -17.93
CA TRP A 93 -29.14 -1.99 -18.83
C TRP A 93 -28.01 -2.69 -18.07
N TYR A 94 -27.69 -2.25 -16.84
CA TYR A 94 -26.59 -2.80 -16.07
C TYR A 94 -26.94 -4.20 -15.53
N LYS A 95 -26.23 -5.21 -16.02
CA LYS A 95 -26.43 -6.61 -15.61
C LYS A 95 -25.57 -7.06 -14.43
N GLY A 96 -24.69 -6.18 -13.95
CA GLY A 96 -23.71 -6.48 -12.92
C GLY A 96 -22.28 -6.40 -13.44
N TRP A 97 -21.34 -6.28 -12.51
CA TRP A 97 -19.92 -6.38 -12.76
C TRP A 97 -19.50 -7.85 -12.81
N LYS A 98 -18.39 -8.10 -13.51
CA LYS A 98 -17.75 -9.41 -13.60
C LYS A 98 -16.25 -9.22 -13.41
N LYS A 99 -15.61 -10.15 -12.70
CA LYS A 99 -14.15 -10.20 -12.62
C LYS A 99 -13.65 -11.65 -12.62
N GLU A 100 -12.51 -11.86 -13.26
CA GLU A 100 -11.77 -13.12 -13.25
C GLU A 100 -10.87 -13.19 -12.00
N ILE A 101 -10.99 -14.25 -11.22
CA ILE A 101 -10.08 -14.62 -10.11
C ILE A 101 -9.44 -15.97 -10.40
N LYS A 102 -8.48 -16.41 -9.57
CA LYS A 102 -7.81 -17.72 -9.77
C LYS A 102 -8.79 -18.90 -9.72
N GLY A 103 -9.92 -18.75 -9.02
CA GLY A 103 -10.97 -19.77 -8.88
C GLY A 103 -12.12 -19.69 -9.91
N GLY A 104 -12.08 -18.77 -10.89
CA GLY A 104 -13.13 -18.62 -11.90
C GLY A 104 -13.64 -17.18 -12.06
N GLU A 105 -14.87 -17.04 -12.57
CA GLU A 105 -15.55 -15.74 -12.69
C GLU A 105 -16.40 -15.47 -11.45
N VAL A 106 -16.24 -14.28 -10.86
CA VAL A 106 -17.13 -13.76 -9.81
C VAL A 106 -17.94 -12.62 -10.38
N THR A 107 -19.22 -12.58 -10.04
CA THR A 107 -20.16 -11.56 -10.51
C THR A 107 -20.91 -10.95 -9.32
N GLY A 108 -21.40 -9.73 -9.51
CA GLY A 108 -22.23 -9.02 -8.54
C GLY A 108 -22.80 -7.76 -9.16
N LYS A 109 -23.56 -6.98 -8.40
CA LYS A 109 -24.21 -5.74 -8.86
C LYS A 109 -23.78 -4.52 -8.07
N THR A 110 -23.48 -4.67 -6.79
CA THR A 110 -23.22 -3.53 -5.90
C THR A 110 -21.74 -3.36 -5.59
N LEU A 111 -21.38 -2.19 -5.07
CA LEU A 111 -20.04 -1.89 -4.60
C LEU A 111 -19.70 -2.73 -3.36
N LEU A 112 -20.65 -2.96 -2.46
CA LEU A 112 -20.47 -3.84 -1.32
C LEU A 112 -20.10 -5.26 -1.77
N GLU A 113 -20.87 -5.84 -2.69
CA GLU A 113 -20.57 -7.17 -3.24
C GLU A 113 -19.18 -7.21 -3.90
N ALA A 114 -18.74 -6.12 -4.54
CA ALA A 114 -17.42 -6.05 -5.15
C ALA A 114 -16.29 -6.08 -4.09
N ILE A 115 -16.50 -5.41 -2.96
CA ILE A 115 -15.59 -5.38 -1.80
C ILE A 115 -15.57 -6.75 -1.12
N ASP A 116 -16.72 -7.35 -0.86
CA ASP A 116 -16.84 -8.69 -0.26
C ASP A 116 -16.17 -9.77 -1.13
N ALA A 117 -16.16 -9.56 -2.45
CA ALA A 117 -15.49 -10.43 -3.40
C ALA A 117 -13.95 -10.26 -3.44
N ILE A 118 -13.34 -9.39 -2.64
CA ILE A 118 -11.87 -9.27 -2.56
C ILE A 118 -11.29 -10.55 -1.95
N GLU A 119 -10.31 -11.16 -2.61
CA GLU A 119 -9.61 -12.33 -2.08
C GLU A 119 -8.78 -11.90 -0.86
N PRO A 120 -9.00 -12.48 0.33
CA PRO A 120 -8.21 -12.14 1.51
C PRO A 120 -6.72 -12.35 1.24
N PRO A 121 -5.84 -11.38 1.56
CA PRO A 121 -4.41 -11.57 1.38
C PRO A 121 -3.90 -12.66 2.31
N LYS A 122 -2.97 -13.50 1.84
CA LYS A 122 -2.29 -14.45 2.72
C LYS A 122 -1.47 -13.68 3.76
N ARG A 123 -1.86 -13.78 5.03
CA ARG A 123 -1.11 -13.18 6.13
C ARG A 123 0.26 -13.87 6.25
N PRO A 124 1.38 -13.12 6.33
CA PRO A 124 2.73 -13.67 6.35
C PRO A 124 3.14 -14.20 7.73
N THR A 125 2.38 -15.16 8.26
CA THR A 125 2.61 -15.79 9.58
C THR A 125 3.90 -16.60 9.64
N ASP A 126 4.27 -17.22 8.52
CA ASP A 126 5.42 -18.13 8.42
C ASP A 126 6.76 -17.39 8.22
N LYS A 127 6.72 -16.06 8.12
CA LYS A 127 7.91 -15.21 7.94
C LYS A 127 8.48 -14.78 9.29
N PRO A 128 9.76 -14.38 9.35
CA PRO A 128 10.33 -13.73 10.54
C PRO A 128 9.50 -12.55 11.04
N LEU A 129 9.53 -12.31 12.35
CA LEU A 129 8.83 -11.18 12.95
C LEU A 129 9.41 -9.85 12.46
N ARG A 130 8.55 -8.95 11.95
CA ARG A 130 8.87 -7.54 11.69
C ARG A 130 7.73 -6.67 12.20
N LEU A 131 8.03 -5.83 13.18
CA LEU A 131 7.08 -4.93 13.82
C LEU A 131 7.69 -3.52 13.88
N PRO A 132 7.44 -2.67 12.88
CA PRO A 132 7.84 -1.27 12.91
C PRO A 132 7.10 -0.50 14.02
N LEU A 133 7.86 0.21 14.85
CA LEU A 133 7.32 0.98 15.97
C LEU A 133 6.67 2.26 15.47
N GLN A 134 5.43 2.49 15.89
CA GLN A 134 4.68 3.73 15.67
C GLN A 134 4.97 4.71 16.80
N ASP A 135 4.91 4.23 18.05
CA ASP A 135 5.11 5.03 19.27
C ASP A 135 5.74 4.19 20.38
N VAL A 136 6.31 4.86 21.38
CA VAL A 136 6.89 4.22 22.56
C VAL A 136 6.46 4.98 23.81
N TYR A 137 5.80 4.31 24.73
CA TYR A 137 5.27 4.89 25.96
C TYR A 137 6.01 4.39 27.20
N LYS A 138 6.04 5.23 28.24
CA LYS A 138 6.43 4.85 29.60
C LYS A 138 5.18 4.84 30.46
N ILE A 139 4.73 3.65 30.85
CA ILE A 139 3.53 3.47 31.69
C ILE A 139 3.96 3.18 33.13
N GLY A 140 3.45 3.95 34.09
CA GLY A 140 3.75 3.74 35.51
C GLY A 140 3.35 2.34 35.97
N GLY A 141 4.24 1.65 36.70
CA GLY A 141 4.01 0.28 37.17
C GLY A 141 4.22 -0.83 36.13
N ILE A 142 4.13 -0.51 34.84
CA ILE A 142 4.30 -1.47 33.72
C ILE A 142 5.70 -1.37 33.10
N GLY A 143 6.20 -0.15 32.89
CA GLY A 143 7.50 0.11 32.26
C GLY A 143 7.36 0.62 30.82
N THR A 144 8.22 0.13 29.94
CA THR A 144 8.28 0.58 28.54
C THR A 144 7.35 -0.26 27.66
N VAL A 145 6.49 0.42 26.91
CA VAL A 145 5.49 -0.21 26.03
C VAL A 145 5.59 0.40 24.63
N PRO A 146 6.27 -0.28 23.68
CA PRO A 146 6.22 0.07 22.27
C PRO A 146 4.88 -0.34 21.66
N VAL A 147 4.43 0.44 20.68
CA VAL A 147 3.20 0.19 19.92
C VAL A 147 3.54 0.16 18.44
N GLY A 148 2.95 -0.77 17.71
CA GLY A 148 3.09 -0.84 16.26
C GLY A 148 2.26 -1.93 15.63
N ARG A 149 2.35 -2.02 14.30
CA ARG A 149 1.68 -3.05 13.51
C ARG A 149 2.64 -4.21 13.25
N ILE A 150 2.15 -5.44 13.43
CA ILE A 150 2.91 -6.62 13.01
C ILE A 150 2.78 -6.74 11.49
N GLU A 151 3.87 -6.59 10.75
CA GLU A 151 3.87 -6.70 9.29
C GLU A 151 4.11 -8.14 8.85
N THR A 152 5.00 -8.85 9.53
CA THR A 152 5.31 -10.27 9.28
C THR A 152 5.58 -11.01 10.58
N GLY A 153 5.38 -12.34 10.56
CA GLY A 153 5.61 -13.23 11.69
C GLY A 153 4.58 -13.09 12.81
N ILE A 154 4.88 -13.70 13.94
CA ILE A 154 4.00 -13.74 15.12
C ILE A 154 4.76 -13.18 16.31
N LEU A 155 4.09 -12.37 17.14
CA LEU A 155 4.62 -11.87 18.40
C LEU A 155 3.95 -12.59 19.56
N LYS A 156 4.72 -13.15 20.50
CA LYS A 156 4.19 -13.82 21.70
C LYS A 156 4.85 -13.28 22.96
N PRO A 157 4.13 -13.24 24.09
CA PRO A 157 4.77 -13.14 25.40
C PRO A 157 5.86 -14.21 25.57
N GLY A 158 6.98 -13.84 26.18
CA GLY A 158 8.16 -14.68 26.37
C GLY A 158 9.15 -14.70 25.20
N MET A 159 8.79 -14.14 24.04
CA MET A 159 9.75 -14.00 22.94
C MET A 159 10.85 -13.01 23.30
N VAL A 160 12.07 -13.30 22.85
CA VAL A 160 13.19 -12.37 22.92
C VAL A 160 13.24 -11.62 21.59
N VAL A 161 13.10 -10.31 21.64
CA VAL A 161 13.06 -9.44 20.46
C VAL A 161 14.25 -8.51 20.42
N THR A 162 14.72 -8.22 19.22
CA THR A 162 15.79 -7.26 18.92
C THR A 162 15.19 -6.06 18.20
N PHE A 163 15.57 -4.86 18.61
CA PHE A 163 15.18 -3.59 18.00
C PHE A 163 16.29 -3.07 17.08
N ALA A 164 16.00 -2.91 15.80
CA ALA A 164 16.89 -2.25 14.84
C ALA A 164 16.52 -0.77 14.67
N PRO A 165 17.50 0.13 14.45
CA PRO A 165 18.94 -0.14 14.35
C PRO A 165 19.71 -0.04 15.68
N SER A 166 19.03 0.14 16.82
CA SER A 166 19.70 0.31 18.12
C SER A 166 20.35 -0.96 18.66
N ASN A 167 20.02 -2.14 18.10
CA ASN A 167 20.50 -3.46 18.47
C ASN A 167 20.26 -3.83 19.94
N VAL A 168 19.24 -3.22 20.55
CA VAL A 168 18.79 -3.57 21.91
C VAL A 168 17.97 -4.85 21.85
N THR A 169 18.25 -5.80 22.74
CA THR A 169 17.54 -7.08 22.81
C THR A 169 16.90 -7.27 24.18
N THR A 170 15.64 -7.70 24.22
CA THR A 170 14.88 -7.88 25.46
C THR A 170 13.76 -8.90 25.30
N GLU A 171 13.24 -9.37 26.42
CA GLU A 171 12.09 -10.29 26.48
C GLU A 171 10.77 -9.51 26.53
N VAL A 172 9.81 -9.93 25.72
CA VAL A 172 8.42 -9.45 25.70
C VAL A 172 7.66 -10.06 26.86
N LYS A 173 7.02 -9.27 27.72
CA LYS A 173 6.29 -9.78 28.88
C LYS A 173 4.81 -9.97 28.65
N SER A 174 4.19 -9.04 27.93
CA SER A 174 2.79 -9.11 27.55
C SER A 174 2.61 -8.47 26.19
N VAL A 175 1.55 -8.87 25.50
CA VAL A 175 1.10 -8.28 24.24
C VAL A 175 -0.38 -7.95 24.44
N GLU A 176 -0.78 -6.75 24.05
CA GLU A 176 -2.13 -6.23 24.25
C GLU A 176 -2.63 -5.55 22.98
N MET A 177 -3.93 -5.69 22.72
CA MET A 177 -4.65 -4.99 21.66
C MET A 177 -5.99 -4.52 22.22
N HIS A 178 -6.33 -3.23 22.07
CA HIS A 178 -7.58 -2.66 22.61
C HIS A 178 -7.82 -2.94 24.11
N HIS A 179 -6.76 -2.92 24.92
CA HIS A 179 -6.80 -3.22 26.38
C HIS A 179 -7.12 -4.67 26.74
N GLU A 180 -7.07 -5.59 25.78
CA GLU A 180 -7.17 -7.03 26.02
C GLU A 180 -5.81 -7.69 25.81
N GLN A 181 -5.46 -8.61 26.70
CA GLN A 181 -4.22 -9.36 26.60
C GLN A 181 -4.33 -10.46 25.54
N LEU A 182 -3.33 -10.53 24.67
CA LEU A 182 -3.25 -11.52 23.61
C LEU A 182 -2.27 -12.64 23.98
N THR A 183 -2.63 -13.87 23.61
CA THR A 183 -1.70 -15.02 23.65
C THR A 183 -0.65 -14.93 22.55
N GLU A 184 -1.02 -14.37 21.41
CA GLU A 184 -0.15 -14.07 20.27
C GLU A 184 -0.74 -12.93 19.44
N GLY A 185 0.12 -12.08 18.90
CA GLY A 185 -0.23 -11.07 17.90
C GLY A 185 0.12 -11.56 16.51
N MET A 186 -0.78 -11.34 15.55
CA MET A 186 -0.69 -11.84 14.18
C MET A 186 -0.42 -10.70 13.18
N PRO A 187 0.09 -11.00 11.96
CA PRO A 187 0.29 -9.97 10.95
C PRO A 187 -0.99 -9.19 10.65
N GLY A 188 -0.94 -7.87 10.74
CA GLY A 188 -2.06 -6.94 10.60
C GLY A 188 -2.57 -6.34 11.90
N ASP A 189 -2.28 -6.98 13.05
CA ASP A 189 -2.71 -6.49 14.36
C ASP A 189 -1.89 -5.26 14.78
N ASN A 190 -2.55 -4.27 15.37
CA ASN A 190 -1.88 -3.12 15.99
C ASN A 190 -1.81 -3.38 17.49
N VAL A 191 -0.62 -3.69 17.98
CA VAL A 191 -0.41 -4.18 19.35
C VAL A 191 0.49 -3.23 20.13
N GLY A 192 0.21 -3.12 21.42
CA GLY A 192 1.18 -2.65 22.42
C GLY A 192 1.80 -3.86 23.10
N PHE A 193 3.11 -3.82 23.39
CA PHE A 193 3.75 -4.94 24.08
C PHE A 193 4.71 -4.46 25.15
N ASN A 194 4.71 -5.11 26.32
CA ASN A 194 5.59 -4.74 27.41
C ASN A 194 6.98 -5.35 27.23
N VAL A 195 8.03 -4.55 27.45
CA VAL A 195 9.41 -5.03 27.47
C VAL A 195 10.13 -4.61 28.75
N LYS A 196 11.03 -5.48 29.25
CA LYS A 196 11.84 -5.17 30.44
C LYS A 196 13.19 -4.56 30.07
N ASN A 197 13.77 -3.82 31.01
CA ASN A 197 15.17 -3.35 30.94
C ASN A 197 15.52 -2.54 29.68
N VAL A 198 14.53 -1.93 29.03
CA VAL A 198 14.72 -1.01 27.90
C VAL A 198 14.08 0.31 28.25
N SER A 199 14.84 1.39 28.15
CA SER A 199 14.35 2.75 28.34
C SER A 199 13.65 3.25 27.08
N VAL A 200 12.62 4.09 27.25
CA VAL A 200 11.96 4.82 26.14
C VAL A 200 12.91 5.73 25.35
N LYS A 201 14.13 5.98 25.84
CA LYS A 201 15.17 6.75 25.13
C LYS A 201 15.99 5.89 24.16
N GLU A 202 15.99 4.56 24.33
CA GLU A 202 16.82 3.63 23.54
C GLU A 202 16.12 3.11 22.29
N ILE A 203 14.80 3.27 22.24
CA ILE A 203 13.94 2.88 21.12
C ILE A 203 12.97 4.02 20.81
N ARG A 204 12.59 4.16 19.54
CA ARG A 204 11.70 5.23 19.07
C ARG A 204 10.89 4.80 17.85
N ARG A 205 9.93 5.65 17.47
CA ARG A 205 9.23 5.57 16.18
C ARG A 205 10.22 5.36 15.02
N GLY A 206 9.89 4.45 14.12
CA GLY A 206 10.74 4.09 12.99
C GLY A 206 11.75 2.98 13.27
N ASN A 207 11.98 2.58 14.53
CA ASN A 207 12.70 1.35 14.82
C ASN A 207 11.85 0.12 14.46
N VAL A 208 12.50 -1.01 14.23
CA VAL A 208 11.82 -2.26 13.87
C VAL A 208 12.18 -3.32 14.90
N ALA A 209 11.16 -3.88 15.56
CA ALA A 209 11.32 -5.05 16.40
C ALA A 209 11.21 -6.33 15.57
N GLY A 210 12.00 -7.34 15.93
CA GLY A 210 11.88 -8.68 15.36
C GLY A 210 12.44 -9.74 16.30
N ASP A 211 12.19 -11.01 16.00
CA ASP A 211 12.63 -12.13 16.83
C ASP A 211 14.16 -12.25 16.80
N SER A 212 14.79 -12.24 17.98
CA SER A 212 16.24 -12.33 18.09
C SER A 212 16.80 -13.66 17.57
N LYS A 213 15.96 -14.70 17.48
CA LYS A 213 16.35 -16.07 17.13
C LYS A 213 16.01 -16.45 15.69
N ASN A 214 15.24 -15.64 14.98
CA ASN A 214 14.79 -15.95 13.63
C ASN A 214 14.92 -14.70 12.75
N ASP A 215 16.07 -14.59 12.07
CA ASP A 215 16.43 -13.46 11.19
C ASP A 215 16.16 -12.10 11.87
N PRO A 216 16.90 -11.73 12.92
CA PRO A 216 16.69 -10.46 13.61
C PRO A 216 16.90 -9.26 12.67
N PRO A 217 16.11 -8.19 12.80
CA PRO A 217 16.28 -7.00 11.96
C PRO A 217 17.61 -6.32 12.26
N LEU A 218 18.20 -5.70 11.23
CA LEU A 218 19.46 -4.96 11.32
C LEU A 218 19.32 -3.57 10.71
N GLY A 219 20.20 -2.65 11.13
CA GLY A 219 20.33 -1.36 10.46
C GLY A 219 20.91 -1.51 9.05
N ALA A 220 20.38 -0.76 8.10
CA ALA A 220 20.91 -0.71 6.73
C ALA A 220 21.92 0.44 6.59
N ALA A 221 23.15 0.13 6.16
CA ALA A 221 24.15 1.15 5.84
C ALA A 221 23.88 1.83 4.49
N SER A 222 23.41 1.04 3.51
CA SER A 222 22.88 1.49 2.23
C SER A 222 21.95 0.40 1.70
N PHE A 223 21.10 0.74 0.74
CA PHE A 223 20.25 -0.23 0.06
C PHE A 223 20.07 0.22 -1.39
N THR A 224 19.82 -0.73 -2.28
CA THR A 224 19.47 -0.43 -3.66
C THR A 224 17.97 -0.58 -3.81
N ALA A 225 17.31 0.39 -4.44
CA ALA A 225 15.88 0.41 -4.66
C ALA A 225 15.54 0.76 -6.10
N GLN A 226 14.44 0.17 -6.58
CA GLN A 226 13.78 0.65 -7.78
C GLN A 226 12.95 1.89 -7.42
N VAL A 227 13.29 3.02 -8.04
CA VAL A 227 12.61 4.30 -7.88
C VAL A 227 11.84 4.61 -9.16
N ILE A 228 10.60 5.08 -9.02
CA ILE A 228 9.81 5.65 -10.12
C ILE A 228 9.65 7.14 -9.82
N VAL A 229 10.14 8.00 -10.70
CA VAL A 229 10.00 9.45 -10.55
C VAL A 229 8.59 9.84 -10.95
N LEU A 230 7.82 10.35 -9.98
CA LEU A 230 6.48 10.90 -10.22
C LEU A 230 6.58 12.28 -10.86
N ASN A 231 5.56 13.13 -10.69
CA ASN A 231 5.60 14.47 -11.25
C ASN A 231 6.55 15.37 -10.44
N HIS A 232 7.75 15.60 -10.99
CA HIS A 232 8.79 16.43 -10.40
C HIS A 232 9.20 17.55 -11.38
N PRO A 233 9.33 18.82 -10.94
CA PRO A 233 9.59 19.94 -11.86
C PRO A 233 11.02 19.97 -12.40
N GLY A 234 11.95 19.24 -11.78
CA GLY A 234 13.36 19.21 -12.13
C GLY A 234 13.90 17.81 -12.45
N GLN A 235 15.22 17.74 -12.57
CA GLN A 235 15.96 16.49 -12.73
C GLN A 235 16.52 16.03 -11.37
N VAL A 236 16.60 14.72 -11.17
CA VAL A 236 17.17 14.10 -9.98
C VAL A 236 18.49 13.45 -10.39
N GLY A 237 19.59 13.92 -9.81
CA GLY A 237 20.93 13.37 -10.03
C GLY A 237 21.51 12.72 -8.78
N ALA A 238 22.67 12.08 -8.95
CA ALA A 238 23.46 11.62 -7.81
C ALA A 238 23.75 12.79 -6.85
N GLY A 239 23.59 12.53 -5.55
CA GLY A 239 23.69 13.51 -4.48
C GLY A 239 22.36 14.09 -4.02
N TYR A 240 21.26 13.89 -4.75
CA TYR A 240 19.93 14.29 -4.29
C TYR A 240 19.59 13.60 -2.97
N ALA A 241 19.17 14.36 -1.96
CA ALA A 241 18.97 13.87 -0.60
C ALA A 241 17.56 14.18 -0.07
N PRO A 242 16.51 13.55 -0.62
CA PRO A 242 15.15 13.71 -0.14
C PRO A 242 14.94 12.98 1.20
N VAL A 243 13.85 13.32 1.88
CA VAL A 243 13.34 12.49 2.97
C VAL A 243 12.58 11.31 2.40
N LEU A 244 12.89 10.11 2.89
CA LEU A 244 12.19 8.87 2.57
C LEU A 244 11.30 8.49 3.75
N ASP A 245 10.04 8.24 3.44
CA ASP A 245 9.12 7.53 4.30
C ASP A 245 9.16 6.04 3.96
N CYS A 246 9.57 5.22 4.92
CA CYS A 246 9.58 3.77 4.80
C CYS A 246 9.02 3.20 6.09
N HIS A 247 8.00 2.34 6.01
CA HIS A 247 7.21 1.90 7.17
C HIS A 247 6.81 3.08 8.08
N THR A 248 7.29 3.10 9.32
CA THR A 248 7.12 4.20 10.29
C THR A 248 8.33 5.13 10.40
N ALA A 249 9.42 4.86 9.66
CA ALA A 249 10.62 5.68 9.64
C ALA A 249 10.48 6.84 8.63
N HIS A 250 11.04 7.98 9.03
CA HIS A 250 11.08 9.22 8.27
C HIS A 250 12.51 9.75 8.32
N ILE A 251 13.31 9.48 7.28
CA ILE A 251 14.77 9.67 7.31
C ILE A 251 15.24 10.26 5.98
N ALA A 252 16.11 11.26 6.02
CA ALA A 252 16.80 11.76 4.84
C ALA A 252 17.77 10.70 4.28
N CYS A 253 17.59 10.31 3.02
CA CYS A 253 18.48 9.38 2.33
C CYS A 253 19.09 10.06 1.11
N LYS A 254 20.38 9.80 0.86
CA LYS A 254 21.08 10.34 -0.29
C LYS A 254 21.06 9.32 -1.42
N PHE A 255 20.67 9.76 -2.61
CA PHE A 255 20.84 9.02 -3.85
C PHE A 255 22.33 9.03 -4.16
N SER A 256 23.05 8.02 -3.69
CA SER A 256 24.51 7.95 -3.83
C SER A 256 24.89 7.80 -5.29
N GLU A 257 24.22 6.88 -5.99
CA GLU A 257 24.45 6.52 -7.38
C GLU A 257 23.11 6.18 -8.04
N ILE A 258 22.95 6.58 -9.30
CA ILE A 258 21.87 6.08 -10.16
C ILE A 258 22.49 5.01 -11.05
N LEU A 259 22.25 3.75 -10.69
CA LEU A 259 22.95 2.61 -11.29
C LEU A 259 22.46 2.35 -12.71
N GLU A 260 21.14 2.32 -12.90
CA GLU A 260 20.52 2.04 -14.20
C GLU A 260 19.18 2.74 -14.34
N LYS A 261 18.87 3.22 -15.53
CA LYS A 261 17.52 3.55 -15.95
C LYS A 261 16.86 2.31 -16.50
N ILE A 262 15.62 2.03 -16.11
CA ILE A 262 14.89 0.84 -16.49
C ILE A 262 13.52 1.20 -17.11
N ASP A 263 13.01 0.31 -17.95
CA ASP A 263 11.62 0.37 -18.38
C ASP A 263 10.71 -0.01 -17.20
N ARG A 264 9.83 0.92 -16.81
CA ARG A 264 8.97 0.80 -15.62
C ARG A 264 8.03 -0.42 -15.62
N ARG A 265 7.74 -1.02 -16.78
CA ARG A 265 6.79 -2.14 -16.92
C ARG A 265 7.49 -3.48 -16.90
N THR A 266 8.63 -3.55 -17.58
CA THR A 266 9.37 -4.80 -17.80
C THR A 266 10.56 -4.95 -16.87
N GLY A 267 11.02 -3.87 -16.23
CA GLY A 267 12.22 -3.83 -15.41
C GLY A 267 13.51 -3.94 -16.21
N LYS A 268 13.44 -3.96 -17.55
CA LYS A 268 14.63 -4.11 -18.40
C LYS A 268 15.45 -2.83 -18.40
N SER A 269 16.77 -2.98 -18.32
CA SER A 269 17.72 -1.87 -18.42
C SER A 269 17.60 -1.16 -19.76
N VAL A 270 17.60 0.18 -19.72
CA VAL A 270 17.52 1.08 -20.88
C VAL A 270 18.81 1.86 -21.02
N GLU A 271 19.40 2.29 -19.90
CA GLU A 271 20.63 3.09 -19.86
C GLU A 271 21.38 2.78 -18.56
N SER A 272 22.68 2.49 -18.67
CA SER A 272 23.54 2.27 -17.50
C SER A 272 24.17 3.59 -17.04
N ASN A 273 24.23 3.82 -15.73
CA ASN A 273 24.80 5.00 -15.08
C ASN A 273 24.30 6.35 -15.65
N PRO A 274 22.98 6.59 -15.73
CA PRO A 274 22.45 7.84 -16.25
C PRO A 274 22.87 9.02 -15.35
N LYS A 275 23.19 10.17 -15.95
CA LYS A 275 23.58 11.38 -15.20
C LYS A 275 22.45 11.93 -14.32
N PHE A 276 21.21 11.79 -14.77
CA PHE A 276 20.01 12.21 -14.06
C PHE A 276 18.79 11.42 -14.52
N ILE A 277 17.75 11.41 -13.70
CA ILE A 277 16.42 10.88 -14.01
C ILE A 277 15.38 11.99 -13.88
N LYS A 278 14.28 11.89 -14.63
CA LYS A 278 13.20 12.90 -14.65
C LYS A 278 11.83 12.24 -14.54
N SER A 279 10.79 13.05 -14.41
CA SER A 279 9.40 12.61 -14.31
C SER A 279 9.03 11.54 -15.33
N GLY A 280 8.52 10.42 -14.83
CA GLY A 280 8.12 9.24 -15.60
C GLY A 280 9.21 8.19 -15.79
N ASP A 281 10.47 8.49 -15.48
CA ASP A 281 11.55 7.51 -15.51
C ASP A 281 11.46 6.54 -14.32
N ALA A 282 11.86 5.30 -14.56
CA ALA A 282 12.17 4.34 -13.52
C ALA A 282 13.67 4.06 -13.52
N ALA A 283 14.26 3.89 -12.33
CA ALA A 283 15.68 3.66 -12.18
C ALA A 283 16.00 2.79 -10.96
N ILE A 284 17.14 2.13 -11.00
CA ILE A 284 17.76 1.48 -9.87
C ILE A 284 18.73 2.49 -9.23
N VAL A 285 18.48 2.82 -7.97
CA VAL A 285 19.23 3.83 -7.21
C VAL A 285 19.80 3.19 -5.97
N LYS A 286 21.03 3.56 -5.60
CA LYS A 286 21.65 3.20 -4.32
C LYS A 286 21.63 4.39 -3.36
#